data_AF-A0A842SMT8-F1
#
_entry.id   AF-A0A842SMT8-F1
#
_cell.length_a   1.000
_cell.length_b   1.000
_cell.length_c   1.000
_cell.angle_alpha   90.00
_cell.angle_beta   90.00
_cell.angle_gamma   90.00
#
_symmetry.space_group_name_H-M   'P 1'
#
loop_
_entity.id
_entity.type
_entity.pdbx_description
1 polymer ?
#
loop_
_entity_poly.entity_id
_entity_poly.type
_entity_poly.pdbx_seq_one_letter_code
_entity_poly.pdbx_strand_id
1 'polypeptide(L)'
;MAGAPQMEVITSEPCPFCHHKTLTLRQAEREVPYFGNVVLFSMDCDHCKYHKSDLELEQSAGRPIKHAFSLASEEDLRVRVVKSSTATIRVPRIGSIEPGETANGYIT
;
A
#
# COMPACT_ATOMS: atom_id res chain seq x y z
N MET A 1 2.63 18.95 -17.60
CA MET A 1 3.72 17.99 -17.85
C MET A 1 4.01 17.33 -16.51
N ALA A 2 3.51 16.10 -16.30
CA ALA A 2 3.79 15.38 -15.06
C ALA A 2 5.27 14.98 -15.08
N GLY A 3 6.06 15.53 -14.16
CA GLY A 3 7.43 15.08 -13.95
C GLY A 3 7.44 13.58 -13.65
N ALA A 4 8.47 12.87 -14.10
CA ALA A 4 8.64 11.47 -13.75
C ALA A 4 8.55 11.31 -12.22
N PRO A 5 7.85 10.28 -11.70
CA PRO A 5 7.77 10.07 -10.27
C PRO A 5 9.19 9.91 -9.73
N GLN A 6 9.58 10.81 -8.82
CA GLN A 6 10.91 10.80 -8.22
C GLN A 6 10.93 9.67 -7.20
N MET A 7 11.46 8.52 -7.62
CA MET A 7 11.59 7.35 -6.77
C MET A 7 12.89 7.46 -5.97
N GLU A 8 12.76 7.57 -4.65
CA GLU A 8 13.88 7.50 -3.72
C GLU A 8 14.17 6.04 -3.39
N VAL A 9 15.45 5.65 -3.43
CA VAL A 9 15.90 4.29 -3.13
C VAL A 9 17.02 4.34 -2.11
N ILE A 10 16.77 3.78 -0.93
CA ILE A 10 17.75 3.65 0.15
C ILE A 10 18.11 2.17 0.25
N THR A 11 19.41 1.86 0.23
CA THR A 11 19.93 0.50 0.24
C THR A 11 20.80 0.26 1.47
N SER A 12 21.06 -1.01 1.79
CA SER A 12 21.95 -1.42 2.88
C SER A 12 21.45 -1.09 4.29
N GLU A 13 20.13 -0.95 4.44
CA GLU A 13 19.50 -0.76 5.75
C GLU A 13 19.40 -2.10 6.51
N PRO A 14 19.44 -2.08 7.86
CA PRO A 14 19.27 -3.28 8.67
C PRO A 14 17.83 -3.80 8.55
N CYS A 15 17.68 -5.06 8.15
CA CYS A 15 16.37 -5.69 8.08
C CYS A 15 15.74 -5.83 9.48
N PRO A 16 14.47 -5.46 9.69
CA PRO A 16 13.81 -5.59 10.99
C PRO A 16 13.59 -7.05 11.41
N PHE A 17 13.63 -8.00 10.47
CA PHE A 17 13.42 -9.43 10.73
C PHE A 17 14.70 -10.21 10.95
N CYS A 18 15.74 -9.98 10.12
CA CYS A 18 16.98 -10.76 10.17
C CYS A 18 18.22 -9.94 10.53
N HIS A 19 18.09 -8.62 10.73
CA HIS A 19 19.14 -7.68 11.12
C HIS A 19 20.34 -7.54 10.16
N HIS A 20 20.32 -8.22 9.02
CA HIS A 20 21.34 -8.06 7.97
C HIS A 20 21.12 -6.74 7.22
N LYS A 21 22.21 -6.06 6.87
CA LYS A 21 22.21 -4.80 6.08
C LYS A 21 21.96 -5.05 4.60
N THR A 22 20.82 -5.66 4.29
CA THR A 22 20.42 -6.08 2.94
C THR A 22 19.00 -5.62 2.60
N LEU A 23 18.44 -4.71 3.41
CA LEU A 23 17.13 -4.14 3.16
C LEU A 23 17.27 -3.00 2.15
N THR A 24 16.39 -3.00 1.15
CA THR A 24 16.19 -1.90 0.21
C THR A 24 14.82 -1.28 0.49
N LEU A 25 14.79 0.00 0.84
CA LEU A 25 13.59 0.82 0.92
C LEU A 25 13.44 1.60 -0.38
N ARG A 26 12.26 1.51 -1.01
CA ARG A 26 11.89 2.33 -2.16
C ARG A 26 10.68 3.17 -1.79
N GLN A 27 10.72 4.45 -2.10
CA GLN A 27 9.65 5.40 -1.84
C GLN A 27 9.34 6.20 -3.10
N ALA A 28 8.07 6.47 -3.36
CA ALA A 28 7.66 7.31 -4.47
C ALA A 28 6.38 8.08 -4.14
N GLU A 29 6.35 9.36 -4.46
CA GLU A 29 5.14 10.17 -4.39
C GLU A 29 4.30 10.00 -5.65
N ARG A 30 2.98 9.90 -5.49
CA ARG A 30 2.05 9.73 -6.59
C ARG A 30 0.72 10.41 -6.32
N GLU A 31 0.21 11.13 -7.32
CA GLU A 31 -1.18 11.55 -7.34
C GLU A 31 -2.08 10.39 -7.79
N VAL A 32 -3.01 9.98 -6.94
CA VAL A 32 -4.02 8.97 -7.26
C VAL A 32 -5.34 9.69 -7.57
N PRO A 33 -5.89 9.53 -8.80
CA PRO A 33 -7.13 10.19 -9.20
C PRO A 33 -8.25 9.98 -8.17
N TYR A 34 -8.92 11.07 -7.79
CA TYR A 34 -10.02 11.13 -6.82
C TYR A 34 -9.67 10.73 -5.37
N PHE A 35 -8.42 10.36 -5.10
CA PHE A 35 -7.94 9.97 -3.76
C PHE A 35 -6.94 10.99 -3.20
N GLY A 36 -6.15 11.63 -4.06
CA GLY A 36 -5.16 12.64 -3.70
C GLY A 36 -3.72 12.13 -3.78
N ASN A 37 -2.79 12.89 -3.20
CA ASN A 37 -1.38 12.54 -3.17
C ASN A 37 -1.10 11.50 -2.09
N VAL A 38 -0.35 10.48 -2.47
CA VAL A 38 0.09 9.40 -1.60
C VAL A 38 1.60 9.21 -1.71
N VAL A 39 2.20 8.80 -0.61
CA VAL A 39 3.55 8.26 -0.56
C VAL A 39 3.43 6.75 -0.58
N LEU A 40 3.95 6.13 -1.64
CA LEU A 40 4.06 4.68 -1.76
C LEU A 40 5.43 4.26 -1.24
N PHE A 41 5.50 3.18 -0.46
CA PHE A 41 6.77 2.60 -0.09
C PHE A 41 6.79 1.07 -0.16
N SER A 42 7.99 0.53 -0.32
CA SER A 42 8.27 -0.89 -0.23
C SER A 42 9.62 -1.16 0.42
N MET A 43 9.70 -2.20 1.23
CA MET A 43 10.90 -2.70 1.86
C MET A 43 11.11 -4.15 1.43
N ASP A 44 12.26 -4.44 0.82
CA ASP A 44 12.65 -5.77 0.37
C ASP A 44 13.99 -6.17 0.99
N CYS A 45 14.07 -7.34 1.61
CA CYS A 45 15.32 -7.89 2.13
C CYS A 45 15.86 -9.01 1.23
N ASP A 46 17.04 -8.81 0.67
CA ASP A 46 17.65 -9.82 -0.20
C ASP A 46 18.07 -11.10 0.55
N HIS A 47 18.37 -10.98 1.85
CA HIS A 47 18.79 -12.10 2.69
C HIS A 47 17.63 -13.01 3.13
N CYS A 48 16.65 -12.47 3.87
CA CYS A 48 15.56 -13.29 4.45
C CYS A 48 14.25 -13.25 3.67
N LYS A 49 14.18 -12.51 2.56
CA LYS A 49 12.97 -12.33 1.73
C LYS A 49 11.80 -11.66 2.45
N TYR A 50 12.08 -10.96 3.55
CA TYR A 50 11.11 -10.03 4.12
C TYR A 50 10.67 -9.02 3.06
N HIS A 51 9.36 -8.87 2.93
CA HIS A 51 8.72 -7.89 2.07
C HIS A 51 7.61 -7.17 2.83
N LYS A 52 7.59 -5.84 2.71
CA LYS A 52 6.49 -5.00 3.18
C LYS A 52 6.26 -3.91 2.16
N SER A 53 5.01 -3.68 1.80
CA SER A 53 4.62 -2.51 1.02
C SER A 53 3.41 -1.86 1.65
N ASP A 54 3.38 -0.54 1.64
CA ASP A 54 2.23 0.22 2.09
C ASP A 54 2.14 1.57 1.37
N LEU A 55 1.06 2.28 1.67
CA LEU A 55 0.82 3.64 1.22
C LEU A 55 0.40 4.53 2.39
N GLU A 56 0.89 5.76 2.37
CA GLU A 56 0.55 6.80 3.32
C GLU A 56 -0.03 8.00 2.60
N LEU A 57 -1.00 8.67 3.22
CA LEU A 57 -1.51 9.94 2.71
C LEU A 57 -0.47 11.02 3.02
N GLU A 58 -0.16 11.87 2.04
CA GLU A 58 0.73 13.02 2.26
C GLU A 58 0.14 13.98 3.31
N GLN A 59 -1.19 14.02 3.40
CA GLN A 59 -1.94 14.77 4.38
C GLN A 59 -2.41 13.86 5.52
N SER A 60 -2.63 14.43 6.72
CA SER A 60 -3.15 13.67 7.86
C SER A 60 -4.42 12.91 7.50
N ALA A 61 -4.43 11.59 7.77
CA ALA A 61 -5.46 10.64 7.37
C ALA A 61 -6.86 10.87 7.99
N GLY A 62 -7.08 12.02 8.63
CA GLY A 62 -8.35 12.37 9.26
C GLY A 62 -8.82 11.32 10.26
N ARG A 63 -10.14 11.11 10.34
CA ARG A 63 -10.74 10.03 11.11
C ARG A 63 -10.87 8.78 10.25
N PRO A 64 -10.86 7.57 10.83
CA PRO A 64 -11.15 6.34 10.09
C PRO A 64 -12.44 6.44 9.28
N ILE A 65 -12.38 6.07 8.01
CA ILE A 65 -13.51 6.11 7.09
C ILE A 65 -13.92 4.69 6.67
N LYS A 66 -15.20 4.51 6.37
CA LYS A 66 -15.74 3.26 5.82
C LYS A 66 -16.42 3.56 4.49
N HIS A 67 -15.95 2.92 3.43
CA HIS A 67 -16.62 2.90 2.13
C HIS A 67 -17.36 1.58 1.96
N ALA A 68 -18.57 1.65 1.39
CA ALA A 68 -19.37 0.48 1.04
C ALA A 68 -20.08 0.76 -0.29
N PHE A 69 -20.05 -0.22 -1.19
CA PHE A 69 -20.74 -0.15 -2.47
C PHE A 69 -21.30 -1.53 -2.83
N SER A 70 -22.35 -1.54 -3.65
CA SER A 70 -22.98 -2.77 -4.13
C SER A 70 -22.56 -3.02 -5.57
N LEU A 71 -22.17 -4.25 -5.88
CA LEU A 71 -21.88 -4.68 -7.25
C LEU A 71 -23.20 -4.87 -8.01
N ALA A 72 -23.34 -4.23 -9.17
CA ALA A 72 -24.50 -4.29 -10.05
C ALA A 72 -24.16 -4.85 -11.45
N SER A 73 -22.91 -4.77 -11.88
CA SER A 73 -22.43 -5.20 -13.20
C SER A 73 -21.00 -5.72 -13.16
N GLU A 74 -20.55 -6.36 -14.25
CA GLU A 74 -19.14 -6.77 -14.39
C GLU A 74 -18.17 -5.58 -14.43
N GLU A 75 -18.62 -4.40 -14.87
CA GLU A 75 -17.79 -3.19 -14.89
C GLU A 75 -17.40 -2.77 -13.46
N ASP A 76 -18.24 -3.07 -12.47
CA ASP A 76 -17.95 -2.76 -11.06
C ASP A 76 -16.76 -3.58 -10.52
N LEU A 77 -16.37 -4.67 -11.18
CA LEU A 77 -15.16 -5.43 -10.83
C LEU A 77 -13.87 -4.68 -11.20
N ARG A 78 -13.97 -3.59 -11.96
CA ARG A 78 -12.86 -2.71 -12.34
C ARG A 78 -12.70 -1.52 -11.41
N VAL A 79 -13.52 -1.42 -10.35
CA VAL A 79 -13.38 -0.38 -9.34
C VAL A 79 -12.00 -0.46 -8.72
N ARG A 80 -11.26 0.65 -8.79
CA ARG A 80 -9.92 0.75 -8.19
C ARG A 80 -10.02 0.72 -6.67
N VAL A 81 -9.18 -0.10 -6.04
CA VAL A 81 -9.08 -0.18 -4.59
C VAL A 81 -7.72 0.36 -4.15
N VAL A 82 -7.76 1.39 -3.30
CA VAL A 82 -6.58 1.90 -2.58
C VAL A 82 -6.71 1.43 -1.13
N LYS A 83 -5.80 0.53 -0.70
CA LYS A 83 -5.85 -0.11 0.62
C LYS A 83 -4.50 0.03 1.31
N SER A 84 -4.47 0.52 2.55
CA SER A 84 -3.28 0.45 3.41
C SER A 84 -3.15 -0.91 4.12
N SER A 85 -2.00 -1.24 4.72
CA SER A 85 -1.85 -2.49 5.48
C SER A 85 -2.81 -2.61 6.67
N THR A 86 -3.29 -1.49 7.19
CA THR A 86 -4.18 -1.39 8.36
C THR A 86 -5.68 -1.45 8.00
N ALA A 87 -6.04 -1.36 6.73
CA ALA A 87 -7.44 -1.38 6.29
C ALA A 87 -7.99 -2.80 6.14
N THR A 88 -9.27 -2.97 6.51
CA THR A 88 -10.03 -4.21 6.30
C THR A 88 -10.89 -4.10 5.04
N ILE A 89 -10.84 -5.12 4.17
CA ILE A 89 -11.81 -5.28 3.06
C ILE A 89 -12.75 -6.44 3.41
N ARG A 90 -14.06 -6.24 3.25
CA ARG A 90 -15.06 -7.29 3.51
C ARG A 90 -15.97 -7.48 2.30
N VAL A 91 -16.07 -8.72 1.84
CA VAL A 91 -17.06 -9.16 0.85
C VAL A 91 -17.95 -10.19 1.54
N PRO A 92 -19.17 -9.82 2.00
CA PRO A 92 -19.95 -10.59 2.98
C PRO A 92 -20.19 -12.07 2.65
N ARG A 93 -20.23 -12.44 1.37
CA ARG A 93 -20.47 -13.82 0.92
C ARG A 93 -19.19 -14.59 0.55
N ILE A 94 -18.05 -13.92 0.48
CA ILE A 94 -16.78 -14.52 0.00
C ILE A 94 -15.76 -14.59 1.14
N GLY A 95 -15.53 -13.48 1.84
CA GLY A 95 -14.53 -13.41 2.91
C GLY A 95 -14.07 -12.00 3.20
N SER A 96 -13.06 -11.88 4.05
CA SER A 96 -12.41 -10.60 4.37
C SER A 96 -10.90 -10.67 4.23
N ILE A 97 -10.31 -9.51 3.97
CA ILE A 97 -8.88 -9.26 4.06
C ILE A 97 -8.70 -8.41 5.32
N GLU A 98 -8.17 -9.02 6.37
CA GLU A 98 -7.96 -8.37 7.67
C GLU A 98 -6.56 -7.72 7.72
N PRO A 99 -6.38 -6.68 8.54
CA PRO A 99 -5.07 -6.11 8.81
C PRO A 99 -4.21 -7.08 9.62
N GLY A 100 -2.90 -6.85 9.60
CA GLY A 100 -1.95 -7.64 10.36
C GLY A 100 -0.52 -7.22 10.07
N GLU A 101 0.43 -7.77 10.83
CA GLU A 101 1.85 -7.46 10.69
C GLU A 101 2.36 -7.73 9.26
N THR A 102 1.90 -8.84 8.67
CA THR A 102 2.24 -9.28 7.31
C THR A 102 1.33 -8.70 6.23
N ALA A 103 0.32 -7.91 6.58
CA ALA A 103 -0.58 -7.31 5.58
C ALA A 103 0.15 -6.21 4.81
N ASN A 104 -0.08 -6.12 3.51
CA ASN A 104 0.46 -5.05 2.67
C ASN A 104 -0.65 -4.07 2.27
N GLY A 105 -0.25 -2.84 2.00
CA GLY A 105 -1.03 -1.90 1.22
C GLY A 105 -0.77 -2.08 -0.28
N TYR A 106 -1.76 -1.68 -1.09
CA TYR A 106 -1.69 -1.77 -2.54
C TYR A 106 -2.72 -0.85 -3.20
N ILE A 107 -2.49 -0.58 -4.49
CA ILE A 107 -3.45 0.04 -5.40
C ILE A 107 -3.69 -0.96 -6.53
N THR A 108 -4.93 -1.41 -6.69
CA THR A 108 -5.33 -2.36 -7.76
C THR A 108 -6.58 -1.91 -8.47
#